data_AF-A0A2V8F747-F1
#
_entry.id   AF-A0A2V8F747-F1
#
_cell.length_a   1.000
_cell.length_b   1.000
_cell.length_c   1.000
_cell.angle_alpha   90.00
_cell.angle_beta   90.00
_cell.angle_gamma   90.00
#
_symmetry.space_group_name_H-M   'P 1'
#
loop_
_entity.id
_entity.type
_entity.pdbx_description
1 polymer ?
#
loop_
_entity_poly.entity_id
_entity_poly.type
_entity_poly.pdbx_seq_one_letter_code
_entity_poly.pdbx_strand_id
1 'polypeptide(L)'
;MGLPAADALRPRDGVSHPGAGRQHRPVIYFVPIYGWPYLYEAPERAGGLDESATSRERPSLIGRLRLDVEPGGGDQQVYVDGYYVGTLADFNGELDLEVGPHTVEIRAPGYETLHVSVNIAPGRAIAYRGMLKASDEKPAPEAVVQNSTPVAHATPMIGYVIPGCYLGNVPPQDARLPPSCDVSRVITIQH
;
A
#
# COMPACT_ATOMS: atom_id res chain seq x y z
N MET A 1 41.07 -34.19 51.98
CA MET A 1 41.81 -34.89 50.90
C MET A 1 40.95 -36.08 50.50
N GLY A 2 40.07 -36.07 49.50
CA GLY A 2 39.98 -35.25 48.30
C GLY A 2 40.54 -36.03 47.10
N LEU A 3 39.71 -36.91 46.51
CA LEU A 3 39.68 -37.38 45.10
C LEU A 3 39.14 -38.83 45.00
N PRO A 4 38.04 -39.05 44.26
CA PRO A 4 37.81 -40.33 43.58
C PRO A 4 37.74 -40.17 42.05
N ALA A 5 37.93 -41.32 41.41
CA ALA A 5 37.45 -41.72 40.09
C ALA A 5 38.15 -41.14 38.85
N ALA A 6 38.86 -42.04 38.16
CA ALA A 6 38.96 -42.05 36.72
C ALA A 6 37.56 -42.29 36.12
N ASP A 7 37.18 -41.50 35.12
CA ASP A 7 36.29 -41.99 34.06
C ASP A 7 36.60 -41.28 32.74
N ALA A 8 36.59 -42.07 31.69
CA ALA A 8 37.15 -41.76 30.39
C ALA A 8 36.13 -41.09 29.47
N LEU A 9 36.70 -40.26 28.59
CA LEU A 9 36.12 -39.52 27.48
C LEU A 9 35.03 -40.28 26.70
N ARG A 10 33.87 -39.64 26.52
CA ARG A 10 32.91 -39.95 25.44
C ARG A 10 32.96 -38.84 24.38
N PRO A 11 33.23 -39.13 23.10
CA PRO A 11 32.96 -38.18 22.03
C PRO A 11 31.46 -38.21 21.68
N ARG A 12 30.87 -37.03 21.48
CA ARG A 12 29.54 -36.86 20.90
C ARG A 12 29.71 -36.64 19.39
N ASP A 13 29.35 -37.65 18.60
CA ASP A 13 29.22 -37.51 17.15
C ASP A 13 28.01 -36.64 16.81
N GLY A 14 28.28 -35.46 16.23
CA GLY A 14 27.27 -34.55 15.69
C GLY A 14 27.36 -34.53 14.17
N VAL A 15 26.49 -35.28 13.49
CA VAL A 15 26.35 -35.30 12.03
C VAL A 15 25.73 -33.99 11.56
N SER A 16 26.47 -33.20 10.79
CA SER A 16 25.96 -32.01 10.08
C SER A 16 25.47 -32.39 8.69
N HIS A 17 24.20 -32.09 8.39
CA HIS A 17 23.60 -32.25 7.08
C HIS A 17 23.91 -31.03 6.19
N PRO A 18 24.33 -31.20 4.91
CA PRO A 18 24.46 -30.09 3.99
C PRO A 18 23.09 -29.71 3.39
N GLY A 19 22.59 -28.52 3.77
CA GLY A 19 21.39 -27.92 3.19
C GLY A 19 21.64 -27.43 1.76
N ALA A 20 20.74 -27.81 0.85
CA ALA A 20 20.76 -27.46 -0.57
C ALA A 20 20.69 -25.94 -0.81
N GLY A 21 21.81 -25.36 -1.23
CA GLY A 21 21.84 -23.99 -1.76
C GLY A 21 21.27 -23.93 -3.17
N ARG A 22 20.11 -23.28 -3.34
CA ARG A 22 19.60 -22.89 -4.65
C ARG A 22 20.57 -21.89 -5.29
N GLN A 23 21.42 -22.36 -6.20
CA GLN A 23 22.29 -21.50 -6.99
C GLN A 23 21.45 -20.74 -8.02
N HIS A 24 21.13 -19.48 -7.71
CA HIS A 24 20.63 -18.52 -8.68
C HIS A 24 21.70 -18.32 -9.77
N ARG A 25 21.39 -18.73 -11.01
CA ARG A 25 22.24 -18.49 -12.17
C ARG A 25 21.99 -17.05 -12.65
N PRO A 26 22.96 -16.12 -12.60
CA PRO A 26 22.74 -14.78 -13.10
C PRO A 26 22.71 -14.79 -14.63
N VAL A 27 21.71 -14.14 -15.20
CA VAL A 27 21.66 -13.83 -16.65
C VAL A 27 22.60 -12.66 -16.89
N ILE A 28 23.64 -12.88 -17.70
CA ILE A 28 24.63 -11.86 -18.04
C ILE A 28 24.11 -11.08 -19.24
N TYR A 29 23.72 -9.83 -19.04
CA TYR A 29 23.39 -8.90 -20.13
C TYR A 29 24.66 -8.16 -20.56
N PHE A 30 25.13 -8.44 -21.78
CA PHE A 30 26.25 -7.74 -22.40
C PHE A 30 25.71 -6.50 -23.12
N VAL A 31 26.04 -5.31 -22.60
CA VAL A 31 25.71 -4.03 -23.25
C VAL A 31 26.99 -3.51 -23.92
N PRO A 32 27.05 -3.37 -25.26
CA PRO A 32 28.27 -2.97 -25.95
C PRO A 32 28.50 -1.47 -25.77
N ILE A 33 29.65 -1.12 -25.19
CA ILE A 33 30.09 0.26 -24.98
C ILE A 33 30.75 0.75 -26.27
N TYR A 34 30.16 1.75 -26.93
CA TYR A 34 30.74 2.41 -28.11
C TYR A 34 31.53 3.69 -27.73
N GLY A 35 32.81 3.78 -28.16
CA GLY A 35 33.61 5.01 -28.39
C GLY A 35 34.31 5.67 -27.18
N TRP A 36 35.60 5.44 -26.82
CA TRP A 36 36.91 5.96 -27.33
C TRP A 36 37.10 7.50 -27.31
N PRO A 37 38.32 8.08 -27.18
CA PRO A 37 39.53 7.70 -26.42
C PRO A 37 40.24 8.89 -25.71
N TYR A 38 40.68 8.73 -24.47
CA TYR A 38 41.84 9.51 -23.98
C TYR A 38 42.87 8.54 -23.44
N LEU A 39 43.96 8.43 -24.19
CA LEU A 39 45.20 7.79 -23.79
C LEU A 39 45.77 8.58 -22.61
N TYR A 40 45.85 7.93 -21.45
CA TYR A 40 46.82 8.28 -20.43
C TYR A 40 47.67 7.03 -20.24
N GLU A 41 48.91 7.08 -20.74
CA GLU A 41 49.90 6.02 -20.54
C GLU A 41 49.99 5.63 -19.05
N ALA A 42 49.81 4.33 -18.78
CA ALA A 42 50.04 3.74 -17.47
C ALA A 42 51.53 3.44 -17.29
N PRO A 43 52.14 3.73 -16.13
CA PRO A 43 53.43 3.14 -15.79
C PRO A 43 53.23 1.70 -15.31
N GLU A 44 53.83 0.77 -16.05
CA GLU A 44 53.99 -0.63 -15.69
C GLU A 44 54.64 -0.76 -14.30
N ARG A 45 53.85 -1.10 -13.26
CA ARG A 45 54.40 -1.71 -12.05
C ARG A 45 53.60 -2.94 -11.68
N ALA A 46 54.20 -4.08 -12.00
CA ALA A 46 53.85 -5.37 -11.48
C ALA A 46 54.00 -5.41 -9.96
N GLY A 47 53.04 -6.05 -9.29
CA GLY A 47 53.25 -6.64 -7.96
C GLY A 47 52.19 -6.27 -6.92
N GLY A 48 51.34 -7.25 -6.59
CA GLY A 48 50.62 -7.31 -5.32
C GLY A 48 49.10 -7.37 -5.47
N LEU A 49 48.54 -8.58 -5.55
CA LEU A 49 47.16 -8.82 -5.10
C LEU A 49 47.16 -8.75 -3.56
N ASP A 50 47.29 -7.54 -3.04
CA ASP A 50 46.56 -7.14 -1.85
C ASP A 50 45.14 -6.85 -2.34
N GLU A 51 44.28 -7.87 -2.25
CA GLU A 51 42.84 -7.71 -2.45
C GLU A 51 42.19 -7.46 -1.08
N SER A 52 42.74 -6.51 -0.31
CA SER A 52 42.22 -6.14 1.02
C SER A 52 41.81 -4.67 1.12
N ALA A 53 41.83 -3.92 0.02
CA ALA A 53 41.34 -2.54 0.02
C ALA A 53 40.37 -2.29 -1.13
N THR A 54 39.11 -2.66 -0.94
CA THR A 54 37.89 -1.90 -1.30
C THR A 54 36.67 -2.82 -1.46
N SER A 55 36.20 -3.39 -0.36
CA SER A 55 34.77 -3.21 -0.08
C SER A 55 34.56 -1.71 0.13
N ARG A 56 34.45 -0.95 -0.97
CA ARG A 56 33.68 0.30 -0.91
C ARG A 56 32.28 -0.19 -0.65
N GLU A 57 31.93 -0.33 0.63
CA GLU A 57 30.58 -0.60 1.09
C GLU A 57 29.69 0.35 0.29
N ARG A 58 28.97 -0.18 -0.71
CA ARG A 58 28.11 0.66 -1.52
C ARG A 58 27.15 1.29 -0.54
N PRO A 59 27.05 2.63 -0.45
CA PRO A 59 26.16 3.25 0.52
C PRO A 59 24.77 2.66 0.25
N SER A 60 24.20 2.03 1.29
CA SER A 60 22.87 1.47 1.20
C SER A 60 21.93 2.62 0.88
N LEU A 61 21.26 2.54 -0.26
CA LEU A 61 20.27 3.53 -0.69
C LEU A 61 18.94 3.38 0.07
N ILE A 62 18.91 2.45 1.03
CA ILE A 62 17.78 2.16 1.89
C ILE A 62 18.20 2.29 3.37
N GLY A 63 17.27 2.78 4.18
CA GLY A 63 17.32 2.72 5.64
C GLY A 63 16.04 2.10 6.18
N ARG A 64 16.00 1.82 7.47
CA ARG A 64 14.86 1.19 8.14
C ARG A 64 14.16 2.19 9.06
N LEU A 65 12.85 2.24 9.00
CA LEU A 65 11.99 2.97 9.93
C LEU A 65 11.20 1.97 10.78
N ARG A 66 11.23 2.14 12.09
CA ARG A 66 10.42 1.39 13.05
C ARG A 66 9.37 2.31 13.65
N LEU A 67 8.11 1.98 13.50
CA LEU A 67 6.95 2.70 14.02
C LEU A 67 6.40 1.95 15.23
N ASP A 68 6.37 2.65 16.37
CA ASP A 68 5.86 2.15 17.65
C ASP A 68 4.71 3.09 18.07
N VAL A 69 3.51 2.82 17.56
CA VAL A 69 2.37 3.73 17.70
C VAL A 69 1.24 3.08 18.49
N GLU A 70 0.80 3.76 19.55
CA GLU A 70 -0.27 3.33 20.44
C GLU A 70 -1.58 4.10 20.17
N PRO A 71 -2.77 3.48 20.34
CA PRO A 71 -2.98 2.09 20.69
C PRO A 71 -2.64 1.16 19.52
N GLY A 72 -1.94 0.05 19.80
CA GLY A 72 -1.65 -0.94 18.78
C GLY A 72 -2.95 -1.61 18.30
N GLY A 73 -3.13 -1.71 16.98
CA GLY A 73 -4.33 -2.30 16.38
C GLY A 73 -4.16 -2.58 14.89
N GLY A 74 -4.95 -3.51 14.36
CA GLY A 74 -4.84 -3.94 12.95
C GLY A 74 -5.31 -2.90 11.93
N ASP A 75 -6.13 -1.92 12.33
CA ASP A 75 -6.77 -0.97 11.42
C ASP A 75 -5.96 0.33 11.20
N GLN A 76 -4.70 0.36 11.64
CA GLN A 76 -3.79 1.50 11.44
C GLN A 76 -3.16 1.43 10.06
N GLN A 77 -3.71 2.20 9.12
CA GLN A 77 -3.22 2.32 7.76
C GLN A 77 -2.02 3.27 7.72
N VAL A 78 -0.94 2.83 7.06
CA VAL A 78 0.29 3.61 6.92
C VAL A 78 0.47 4.04 5.48
N TYR A 79 0.75 5.32 5.31
CA TYR A 79 1.04 5.96 4.05
C TYR A 79 2.44 6.57 4.12
N VAL A 80 3.22 6.40 3.05
CA VAL A 80 4.53 7.03 2.91
C VAL A 80 4.53 7.86 1.64
N ASP A 81 4.80 9.15 1.79
CA ASP A 81 4.76 10.15 0.72
C ASP A 81 3.43 10.13 -0.06
N GLY A 82 2.34 9.82 0.64
CA GLY A 82 0.99 9.69 0.09
C GLY A 82 0.65 8.31 -0.49
N TYR A 83 1.61 7.37 -0.55
CA TYR A 83 1.39 6.00 -1.03
C TYR A 83 1.02 5.05 0.10
N TYR A 84 -0.06 4.30 -0.05
CA TYR A 84 -0.44 3.26 0.90
C TYR A 84 0.54 2.09 0.85
N VAL A 85 1.20 1.79 1.98
CA VAL A 85 2.19 0.71 2.07
C VAL A 85 1.66 -0.53 2.81
N GLY A 86 0.59 -0.39 3.58
CA GLY A 86 0.00 -1.48 4.37
C GLY A 86 -0.49 -0.99 5.72
N THR A 87 -0.85 -1.93 6.59
CA THR A 87 -1.19 -1.62 7.99
C THR A 87 0.02 -1.81 8.90
N LEU A 88 0.04 -1.10 10.04
CA LEU A 88 1.12 -1.17 11.02
C LEU A 88 1.37 -2.62 11.53
N ALA A 89 0.32 -3.46 11.50
CA ALA A 89 0.37 -4.86 11.85
C ALA A 89 1.01 -5.75 10.77
N ASP A 90 0.83 -5.44 9.48
CA ASP A 90 1.34 -6.26 8.36
C ASP A 90 2.86 -6.37 8.36
N PHE A 91 3.54 -5.29 8.76
CA PHE A 91 4.99 -5.18 8.74
C PHE A 91 5.61 -5.10 10.15
N ASN A 92 4.84 -5.40 11.21
CA ASN A 92 5.27 -5.32 12.61
C ASN A 92 5.91 -3.96 12.98
N GLY A 93 5.46 -2.88 12.35
CA GLY A 93 6.03 -1.55 12.52
C GLY A 93 7.38 -1.31 11.82
N GLU A 94 8.02 -2.29 11.17
CA GLU A 94 9.27 -2.08 10.41
C GLU A 94 9.06 -1.87 8.90
N LEU A 95 9.61 -0.78 8.36
CA LEU A 95 9.54 -0.44 6.94
C LEU A 95 10.91 -0.03 6.41
N ASP A 96 11.30 -0.57 5.25
CA ASP A 96 12.50 -0.12 4.54
C ASP A 96 12.12 1.03 3.58
N LEU A 97 12.81 2.16 3.72
CA LEU A 97 12.57 3.40 2.97
C LEU A 97 13.85 3.84 2.27
N GLU A 98 13.70 4.59 1.17
CA GLU A 98 14.83 5.19 0.49
C GLU A 98 15.54 6.22 1.40
N VAL A 99 16.79 6.53 1.09
CA VAL A 99 17.54 7.55 1.82
C VAL A 99 17.01 8.93 1.42
N GLY A 100 16.57 9.70 2.41
CA GLY A 100 16.06 11.05 2.20
C GLY A 100 14.91 11.43 3.14
N PRO A 101 14.33 12.62 2.94
CA PRO A 101 13.15 13.07 3.65
C PRO A 101 11.92 12.31 3.18
N HIS A 102 11.17 11.74 4.12
CA HIS A 102 9.91 11.07 3.88
C HIS A 102 8.83 11.60 4.82
N THR A 103 7.60 11.66 4.32
CA THR A 103 6.41 11.98 5.11
C THR A 103 5.61 10.72 5.33
N VAL A 104 5.48 10.30 6.59
CA VAL A 104 4.70 9.14 7.00
C VAL A 104 3.38 9.62 7.60
N GLU A 105 2.28 9.09 7.11
CA GLU A 105 0.95 9.35 7.66
C GLU A 105 0.36 8.05 8.21
N ILE A 106 -0.14 8.12 9.43
CA ILE A 106 -0.79 6.98 10.09
C ILE A 106 -2.24 7.35 10.32
N ARG A 107 -3.14 6.60 9.70
CA ARG A 107 -4.59 6.81 9.75
C ARG A 107 -5.23 5.63 10.44
N ALA A 108 -6.13 5.88 11.37
CA ALA A 108 -6.93 4.85 11.99
C ALA A 108 -8.37 5.34 12.20
N PRO A 109 -9.39 4.49 12.01
CA PRO A 109 -10.78 4.86 12.25
C PRO A 109 -11.00 5.36 13.68
N GLY A 110 -11.59 6.55 13.84
CA GLY A 110 -11.82 7.16 15.16
C GLY A 110 -10.59 7.80 15.79
N TYR A 111 -9.48 7.95 15.05
CA TYR A 111 -8.28 8.66 15.48
C TYR A 111 -7.92 9.79 14.52
N GLU A 112 -7.25 10.82 15.04
CA GLU A 112 -6.65 11.86 14.22
C GLU A 112 -5.53 11.28 13.36
N THR A 113 -5.38 11.77 12.13
CA THR A 113 -4.27 11.37 11.27
C THR A 113 -2.96 11.91 11.84
N LEU A 114 -2.03 11.01 12.12
CA LEU A 114 -0.71 11.38 12.61
C LEU A 114 0.25 11.57 11.43
N HIS A 115 0.75 12.79 11.27
CA HIS A 115 1.77 13.12 10.27
C HIS A 115 3.16 13.15 10.92
N VAL A 116 4.10 12.43 10.34
CA VAL A 116 5.48 12.30 10.83
C VAL A 116 6.44 12.57 9.68
N SER A 117 7.25 13.62 9.80
CA SER A 117 8.35 13.86 8.87
C SER A 117 9.63 13.24 9.40
N VAL A 118 10.20 12.29 8.66
CA VAL A 118 11.44 11.60 9.02
C VAL A 118 12.48 11.80 7.94
N ASN A 119 13.77 11.81 8.32
CA ASN A 119 14.87 11.83 7.37
C ASN A 119 15.67 10.53 7.52
N ILE A 120 15.60 9.67 6.51
CA ILE A 120 16.19 8.34 6.52
C ILE A 120 17.66 8.43 6.08
N ALA A 121 18.54 7.88 6.91
CA ALA A 121 19.98 7.82 6.65
C ALA A 121 20.38 6.43 6.11
N PRO A 122 21.41 6.35 5.25
CA PRO A 122 21.82 5.10 4.63
C PRO A 122 22.20 4.05 5.68
N GLY A 123 21.53 2.89 5.62
CA GLY A 123 21.86 1.72 6.46
C GLY A 123 21.55 1.89 7.95
N ARG A 124 20.84 2.95 8.34
CA ARG A 124 20.42 3.16 9.73
C ARG A 124 18.99 2.73 9.95
N ALA A 125 18.71 2.26 11.16
CA ALA A 125 17.37 2.07 11.67
C ALA A 125 16.97 3.28 12.54
N ILE A 126 15.84 3.91 12.24
CA ILE A 126 15.26 5.00 13.03
C ILE A 126 13.99 4.46 13.68
N ALA A 127 13.78 4.70 14.96
CA ALA A 127 12.54 4.34 15.65
C ALA A 127 11.75 5.62 15.98
N TYR A 128 10.48 5.63 15.59
CA TYR A 128 9.52 6.66 15.96
C TYR A 128 8.47 6.05 16.90
N ARG A 129 8.28 6.69 18.04
CA ARG A 129 7.25 6.33 19.02
C ARG A 129 6.23 7.45 19.13
N GLY A 130 4.95 7.10 19.03
CA GLY A 130 3.86 8.07 19.08
C GLY A 130 2.57 7.50 19.66
N MET A 131 1.65 8.39 19.97
CA MET A 131 0.29 8.02 20.39
C MET A 131 -0.70 8.68 19.44
N LEU A 132 -1.63 7.90 18.91
CA LEU A 132 -2.77 8.42 18.18
C LEU A 132 -3.74 9.07 19.15
N LYS A 133 -4.17 10.28 18.81
CA LYS A 133 -5.23 10.95 19.53
C LYS A 133 -6.56 10.44 19.00
N ALA A 134 -7.45 10.06 19.91
CA ALA A 134 -8.83 9.79 19.53
C ALA A 134 -9.40 11.05 18.90
N SER A 135 -10.04 10.89 17.74
CA SER A 135 -10.70 12.00 17.08
C SER A 135 -12.14 12.08 17.60
N ASP A 136 -12.52 13.22 18.16
CA ASP A 136 -13.92 13.52 18.47
C ASP A 136 -14.74 13.73 17.19
N GLU A 137 -14.07 13.82 16.03
CA GLU A 137 -14.68 13.75 14.72
C GLU A 137 -15.23 12.33 14.54
N LYS A 138 -16.52 12.16 14.87
CA LYS A 138 -17.34 10.99 14.54
C LYS A 138 -16.81 10.44 13.22
N PRO A 139 -16.27 9.20 13.17
CA PRO A 139 -15.62 8.69 11.96
C PRO A 139 -16.59 8.96 10.83
N ALA A 140 -16.20 9.88 9.94
CA ALA A 140 -17.03 10.26 8.81
C ALA A 140 -17.36 8.92 8.17
N PRO A 141 -18.64 8.48 8.22
CA PRO A 141 -19.00 7.08 8.12
C PRO A 141 -18.24 6.56 6.94
N GLU A 142 -17.25 5.71 7.23
CA GLU A 142 -16.30 5.13 6.30
C GLU A 142 -17.09 4.87 5.06
N ALA A 143 -16.91 5.73 4.04
CA ALA A 143 -17.93 6.00 3.04
C ALA A 143 -18.54 4.65 2.72
N VAL A 144 -19.73 4.38 3.30
CA VAL A 144 -20.48 3.23 2.90
C VAL A 144 -20.56 3.57 1.44
N VAL A 145 -19.91 2.76 0.60
CA VAL A 145 -20.26 2.70 -0.80
C VAL A 145 -21.70 2.25 -0.70
N GLN A 146 -22.54 3.24 -0.48
CA GLN A 146 -23.94 3.22 -0.56
C GLN A 146 -24.05 3.04 -2.06
N ASN A 147 -23.98 1.78 -2.46
CA ASN A 147 -24.76 1.30 -3.58
C ASN A 147 -26.25 1.60 -3.37
N SER A 148 -26.66 2.15 -2.23
CA SER A 148 -27.67 3.18 -2.22
C SER A 148 -27.13 4.53 -2.71
N THR A 149 -26.80 4.60 -4.01
CA THR A 149 -27.43 5.67 -4.79
C THR A 149 -28.86 5.73 -4.27
N PRO A 150 -29.44 6.89 -3.93
CA PRO A 150 -30.87 6.95 -4.14
C PRO A 150 -30.98 6.57 -5.61
N VAL A 151 -31.37 5.32 -5.89
CA VAL A 151 -32.21 5.05 -7.03
C VAL A 151 -33.33 6.00 -6.69
N ALA A 152 -33.23 7.24 -7.18
CA ALA A 152 -34.37 8.10 -7.33
C ALA A 152 -35.32 7.13 -7.97
N HIS A 153 -36.29 6.64 -7.18
CA HIS A 153 -37.23 5.64 -7.65
C HIS A 153 -37.68 6.25 -8.94
N ALA A 154 -37.23 5.66 -10.07
CA ALA A 154 -37.42 6.26 -11.37
C ALA A 154 -38.92 6.39 -11.40
N THR A 155 -39.41 7.61 -11.25
CA THR A 155 -40.84 7.81 -11.03
C THR A 155 -41.37 7.27 -12.34
N PRO A 156 -42.09 6.12 -12.31
CA PRO A 156 -42.33 5.39 -13.53
C PRO A 156 -42.91 6.41 -14.49
N MET A 157 -42.32 6.57 -15.68
CA MET A 157 -42.86 7.52 -16.62
C MET A 157 -44.23 6.97 -17.00
N ILE A 158 -45.27 7.51 -16.35
CA ILE A 158 -46.64 7.12 -16.62
C ILE A 158 -47.02 7.88 -17.89
N GLY A 159 -47.14 7.13 -18.99
CA GLY A 159 -47.85 7.60 -20.16
C GLY A 159 -49.36 7.49 -19.92
N TYR A 160 -50.10 8.47 -20.41
CA TYR A 160 -51.56 8.47 -20.40
C TYR A 160 -52.07 8.41 -21.84
N VAL A 161 -52.97 7.47 -22.10
CA VAL A 161 -53.59 7.25 -23.42
C VAL A 161 -55.10 7.43 -23.27
N ILE A 162 -55.70 8.31 -24.07
CA ILE A 162 -57.14 8.32 -24.33
C ILE A 162 -57.31 7.98 -25.81
N PRO A 163 -57.89 6.82 -26.16
CA PRO A 163 -58.00 6.36 -27.54
C PRO A 163 -58.58 7.43 -28.46
N GLY A 164 -57.85 7.76 -29.53
CA GLY A 164 -58.26 8.73 -30.55
C GLY A 164 -58.10 10.20 -30.17
N CYS A 165 -57.58 10.55 -28.98
CA CYS A 165 -57.55 11.96 -28.55
C CYS A 165 -56.33 12.39 -27.71
N TYR A 166 -55.69 11.51 -26.90
CA TYR A 166 -54.55 11.91 -26.07
C TYR A 166 -53.49 10.81 -25.94
N LEU A 167 -52.22 11.19 -26.08
CA LEU A 167 -51.04 10.38 -25.78
C LEU A 167 -49.97 11.32 -25.22
N GLY A 168 -49.65 11.21 -23.93
CA GLY A 168 -48.70 12.11 -23.30
C GLY A 168 -48.27 11.69 -21.91
N ASN A 169 -47.36 12.46 -21.33
CA ASN A 169 -46.80 12.26 -19.99
C ASN A 169 -47.42 13.19 -18.92
N VAL A 170 -48.38 14.04 -19.31
CA VAL A 170 -49.13 14.92 -18.39
C VAL A 170 -50.48 14.25 -18.06
N PRO A 171 -50.96 14.28 -16.81
CA PRO A 171 -52.29 13.79 -16.48
C PRO A 171 -53.38 14.49 -17.32
N PRO A 172 -54.38 13.77 -17.86
CA PRO A 172 -55.44 14.37 -18.70
C PRO A 172 -56.26 15.47 -18.02
N GLN A 173 -56.28 15.49 -16.68
CA GLN A 173 -56.95 16.51 -15.87
C GLN A 173 -56.20 17.85 -15.88
N ASP A 174 -54.87 17.78 -16.03
CA ASP A 174 -53.97 18.95 -16.10
C ASP A 174 -53.66 19.36 -17.55
N ALA A 175 -54.06 18.51 -18.52
CA ALA A 175 -53.88 18.76 -19.94
C ALA A 175 -55.06 19.58 -20.52
N ARG A 176 -54.75 20.52 -21.41
CA ARG A 176 -55.77 21.24 -22.18
C ARG A 176 -56.28 20.36 -23.33
N LEU A 177 -57.32 19.57 -23.07
CA LEU A 177 -57.88 18.61 -24.03
C LEU A 177 -58.96 19.21 -24.93
N PRO A 178 -59.11 18.73 -26.19
CA PRO A 178 -60.27 19.02 -27.02
C PRO A 178 -61.58 18.55 -26.38
N PRO A 179 -62.74 19.18 -26.69
CA PRO A 179 -64.04 18.79 -26.13
C PRO A 179 -64.50 17.37 -26.53
N SER A 180 -63.87 16.77 -27.54
CA SER A 180 -64.11 15.39 -27.98
C SER A 180 -63.35 14.32 -27.17
N CYS A 181 -62.47 14.71 -26.24
CA CYS A 181 -61.75 13.79 -25.35
C CYS A 181 -62.63 13.41 -24.15
N ASP A 182 -62.85 12.11 -23.93
CA ASP A 182 -63.45 11.59 -22.70
C ASP A 182 -62.35 11.10 -21.74
N VAL A 183 -62.12 11.84 -20.66
CA VAL A 183 -61.12 11.52 -19.63
C VAL A 183 -61.42 10.23 -18.87
N SER A 184 -62.67 9.74 -18.91
CA SER A 184 -63.08 8.49 -18.25
C SER A 184 -62.50 7.25 -18.94
N ARG A 185 -62.02 7.40 -20.18
CA ARG A 185 -61.42 6.31 -20.99
C ARG A 185 -59.89 6.32 -20.94
N VAL A 186 -59.30 6.99 -19.95
CA VAL A 186 -57.85 7.04 -19.77
C VAL A 186 -57.27 5.68 -19.43
N ILE A 187 -56.17 5.33 -20.09
CA ILE A 187 -55.35 4.16 -19.82
C ILE A 187 -53.96 4.66 -19.41
N THR A 188 -53.43 4.15 -18.30
CA THR A 188 -52.07 4.43 -17.86
C THR A 188 -51.13 3.35 -18.37
N ILE A 189 -50.04 3.74 -19.02
CA ILE A 189 -48.93 2.87 -19.43
C ILE A 189 -47.72 3.21 -18.57
N GLN A 190 -47.16 2.20 -17.92
CA GLN A 190 -45.92 2.31 -17.15
C GLN A 190 -44.81 1.61 -17.94
N HIS A 191 -43.66 2.27 -18.04
CA HIS A 191 -42.45 1.77 -18.68
C HIS A 191 -41.26 1.85 -17.73
#